data_AF-A0A9E3EAU7-F1
#
_entry.id   AF-A0A9E3EAU7-F1
#
_cell.length_a   1.000
_cell.length_b   1.000
_cell.length_c   1.000
_cell.angle_alpha   90.00
_cell.angle_beta   90.00
_cell.angle_gamma   90.00
#
_symmetry.space_group_name_H-M   'P 1'
#
loop_
_entity.id
_entity.type
_entity.pdbx_description
1 polymer ?
#
loop_
_entity_poly.entity_id
_entity_poly.type
_entity_poly.pdbx_seq_one_letter_code
_entity_poly.pdbx_strand_id
1 'polypeptide(L)'
;MDQALLDEFAIRRLAAAYTDAANRRDPLQAAAVYAPDGVLQPYDGPPLAGRAAIEKVFCERWPQSELIFQCLHSGLVEVKGDRAWARWWLSEWNKPAEGARGRRNLFSYQDEVVRLPEGWRFARRNLQTVYREQVDYPAKFPEPFAFDHLFEPWPPR
;
A
#
# COMPACT_ATOMS: atom_id res chain seq x y z
N MET A 1 -27.25 4.53 10.18
CA MET A 1 -25.78 4.50 10.31
C MET A 1 -25.25 5.74 9.63
N ASP A 2 -24.35 6.49 10.27
CA ASP A 2 -23.84 7.75 9.74
C ASP A 2 -23.03 7.50 8.45
N GLN A 3 -23.41 8.15 7.34
CA GLN A 3 -22.75 7.99 6.04
C GLN A 3 -21.27 8.40 6.13
N ALA A 4 -20.94 9.43 6.91
CA ALA A 4 -19.56 9.86 7.10
C ALA A 4 -18.71 8.77 7.78
N LEU A 5 -19.29 8.06 8.75
CA LEU A 5 -18.64 6.95 9.44
C LEU A 5 -18.40 5.76 8.49
N LEU A 6 -19.39 5.44 7.64
CA LEU A 6 -19.26 4.40 6.61
C LEU A 6 -18.16 4.73 5.60
N ASP A 7 -18.05 6.00 5.19
CA ASP A 7 -17.04 6.46 4.25
C ASP A 7 -15.64 6.42 4.85
N GLU A 8 -15.48 6.92 6.07
CA GLU A 8 -14.21 6.82 6.78
C GLU A 8 -13.78 5.35 6.96
N PHE A 9 -14.71 4.46 7.32
CA PHE A 9 -14.43 3.04 7.44
C PHE A 9 -13.98 2.43 6.10
N ALA A 10 -14.65 2.76 4.99
CA ALA A 10 -14.26 2.30 3.66
C ALA A 10 -12.86 2.77 3.26
N ILE A 11 -12.49 4.01 3.60
CA ILE A 11 -11.16 4.58 3.31
C ILE A 11 -10.08 3.94 4.20
N ARG A 12 -10.37 3.71 5.49
CA ARG A 12 -9.50 2.94 6.39
C ARG A 12 -9.25 1.53 5.84
N ARG A 13 -10.29 0.89 5.29
CA ARG A 13 -10.20 -0.41 4.64
C ARG A 13 -9.32 -0.38 3.38
N LEU A 14 -9.38 0.69 2.56
CA LEU A 14 -8.44 0.88 1.43
C LEU A 14 -6.98 0.85 1.87
N ALA A 15 -6.65 1.59 2.93
CA ALA A 15 -5.28 1.65 3.43
C ALA A 15 -4.82 0.28 3.95
N ALA A 16 -5.66 -0.39 4.75
CA ALA A 16 -5.36 -1.73 5.26
C ALA A 16 -5.19 -2.76 4.14
N ALA A 17 -6.05 -2.74 3.13
CA ALA A 17 -6.02 -3.69 2.02
C ALA A 17 -4.79 -3.53 1.13
N TYR A 18 -4.34 -2.29 0.91
CA TYR A 18 -3.08 -2.06 0.19
C TYR A 18 -1.90 -2.68 0.93
N THR A 19 -1.80 -2.46 2.24
CA THR A 19 -0.72 -2.99 3.07
C THR A 19 -0.77 -4.52 3.14
N ASP A 20 -1.96 -5.09 3.28
CA ASP A 20 -2.16 -6.54 3.21
C ASP A 20 -1.70 -7.12 1.87
N ALA A 21 -2.12 -6.53 0.74
CA ALA A 21 -1.72 -6.96 -0.58
C ALA A 21 -0.20 -6.85 -0.82
N ALA A 22 0.43 -5.78 -0.31
CA ALA A 22 1.89 -5.63 -0.35
C ALA A 22 2.60 -6.75 0.44
N ASN A 23 2.11 -7.05 1.66
CA ASN A 23 2.69 -8.10 2.51
C ASN A 23 2.49 -9.51 1.94
N ARG A 24 1.36 -9.75 1.26
CA ARG A 24 1.08 -10.99 0.51
C ARG A 24 1.77 -11.06 -0.85
N ARG A 25 2.39 -9.97 -1.30
CA ARG A 25 2.96 -9.82 -2.64
C ARG A 25 1.94 -10.12 -3.75
N ASP A 26 0.78 -9.46 -3.67
CA ASP A 26 -0.33 -9.56 -4.63
C ASP A 26 -0.49 -8.24 -5.43
N PRO A 27 0.22 -8.10 -6.57
CA PRO A 27 0.25 -6.86 -7.35
C PRO A 27 -1.13 -6.41 -7.81
N LEU A 28 -1.97 -7.38 -8.17
CA LEU A 28 -3.30 -7.15 -8.69
C LEU A 28 -4.19 -6.52 -7.62
N GLN A 29 -4.24 -7.09 -6.40
CA GLN A 29 -5.01 -6.52 -5.30
C GLN A 29 -4.47 -5.16 -4.84
N ALA A 30 -3.15 -4.98 -4.84
CA ALA A 30 -2.55 -3.71 -4.47
C ALA A 30 -2.85 -2.60 -5.49
N ALA A 31 -2.96 -2.94 -6.78
CA ALA A 31 -3.42 -2.00 -7.79
C ALA A 31 -4.94 -1.77 -7.71
N ALA A 32 -5.72 -2.77 -7.27
CA ALA A 32 -7.18 -2.72 -7.18
C ALA A 32 -7.74 -1.64 -6.23
N VAL A 33 -6.95 -1.15 -5.27
CA VAL A 33 -7.37 -0.05 -4.37
C VAL A 33 -7.27 1.35 -5.02
N TYR A 34 -6.64 1.47 -6.19
CA TYR A 34 -6.56 2.72 -6.94
C TYR A 34 -7.74 2.89 -7.88
N ALA A 35 -8.06 4.15 -8.18
CA ALA A 35 -8.95 4.50 -9.28
C ALA A 35 -8.32 4.01 -10.61
N PRO A 36 -9.10 3.80 -11.68
CA PRO A 36 -8.55 3.36 -12.97
C PRO A 36 -7.36 4.22 -13.45
N ASP A 37 -7.44 5.54 -13.24
CA ASP A 37 -6.43 6.56 -13.55
C ASP A 37 -5.63 7.03 -12.32
N GLY A 38 -5.75 6.33 -11.19
CA GLY A 38 -5.12 6.71 -9.93
C GLY A 38 -3.59 6.70 -10.00
N VAL A 39 -2.95 7.55 -9.19
CA VAL A 39 -1.50 7.77 -9.24
C VAL A 39 -0.83 7.33 -7.94
N LEU A 40 0.21 6.51 -8.04
CA LEU A 40 1.17 6.28 -6.96
C LEU A 40 2.43 7.10 -7.21
N GLN A 41 2.74 8.04 -6.32
CA GLN A 41 4.00 8.74 -6.27
C GLN A 41 4.92 8.03 -5.27
N PRO A 42 5.92 7.23 -5.72
CA PRO A 42 6.92 6.65 -4.85
C PRO A 42 7.84 7.74 -4.30
N TYR A 43 8.53 7.45 -3.19
CA TYR A 43 9.42 8.43 -2.54
C TYR A 43 10.69 8.73 -3.34
N ASP A 44 11.13 7.81 -4.23
CA ASP A 44 12.40 7.88 -4.97
C ASP A 44 12.26 7.60 -6.48
N GLY A 45 11.14 7.99 -7.08
CA GLY A 45 10.95 7.75 -8.52
C GLY A 45 9.87 8.59 -9.18
N PRO A 46 9.69 8.41 -10.50
CA PRO A 46 8.60 9.05 -11.21
C PRO A 46 7.23 8.50 -10.75
N PRO A 47 6.16 9.29 -10.89
CA PRO A 47 4.81 8.82 -10.61
C PRO A 47 4.41 7.65 -11.52
N LEU A 48 3.70 6.69 -10.94
CA LEU A 48 3.05 5.59 -11.65
C LEU A 48 1.58 5.95 -11.84
N ALA A 49 1.16 6.22 -13.07
CA ALA A 49 -0.20 6.64 -13.38
C ALA A 49 -1.03 5.50 -13.98
N GLY A 50 -2.18 5.25 -13.37
CA GLY A 50 -3.13 4.22 -13.76
C GLY A 50 -2.87 2.87 -13.10
N ARG A 51 -3.97 2.14 -12.83
CA ARG A 51 -3.94 0.84 -12.15
C ARG A 51 -2.99 -0.15 -12.83
N ALA A 52 -3.03 -0.23 -14.16
CA ALA A 52 -2.21 -1.16 -14.93
C ALA A 52 -0.70 -0.88 -14.81
N ALA A 53 -0.29 0.40 -14.75
CA ALA A 53 1.11 0.76 -14.59
C ALA A 53 1.61 0.40 -13.18
N ILE A 54 0.78 0.63 -12.16
CA ILE A 54 1.07 0.28 -10.77
C ILE A 54 1.24 -1.24 -10.62
N GLU A 55 0.27 -2.02 -11.14
CA GLU A 55 0.31 -3.48 -11.13
C GLU A 55 1.58 -4.02 -11.78
N LYS A 56 1.89 -3.54 -13.00
CA LYS A 56 3.08 -3.97 -13.75
C LYS A 56 4.36 -3.78 -12.94
N VAL A 57 4.53 -2.60 -12.33
CA VAL A 57 5.73 -2.31 -11.53
C VAL A 57 5.83 -3.22 -10.31
N PHE A 58 4.72 -3.54 -9.64
CA PHE A 58 4.71 -4.46 -8.51
C PHE A 58 5.01 -5.91 -8.92
N CYS A 59 4.45 -6.38 -10.05
CA CYS A 59 4.79 -7.67 -10.65
C CYS A 59 6.29 -7.82 -10.92
N GLU A 60 6.94 -6.75 -11.38
CA GLU A 60 8.38 -6.74 -11.67
C GLU A 60 9.24 -6.68 -10.40
N ARG A 61 8.88 -5.83 -9.42
CA ARG A 61 9.75 -5.51 -8.27
C ARG A 61 9.63 -6.45 -7.09
N TRP A 62 8.44 -6.94 -6.77
CA TRP A 62 8.24 -7.74 -5.56
C TRP A 62 8.92 -9.11 -5.57
N PRO A 63 9.00 -9.84 -6.71
CA PRO A 63 9.78 -11.06 -6.81
C PRO A 63 11.29 -10.85 -6.58
N GLN A 64 11.80 -9.64 -6.80
CA GLN A 64 13.22 -9.28 -6.62
C GLN A 64 13.57 -8.97 -5.15
N SER A 65 12.62 -9.10 -4.24
CA SER A 65 12.81 -8.83 -2.81
C SER A 65 12.72 -10.11 -1.99
N GLU A 66 13.70 -10.35 -1.14
CA GLU A 66 13.65 -11.38 -0.11
C GLU A 66 12.61 -11.06 0.97
N LEU A 67 12.49 -9.78 1.34
CA LEU A 67 11.49 -9.29 2.30
C LEU A 67 10.87 -7.99 1.81
N ILE A 68 9.55 -7.91 1.94
CA ILE A 68 8.78 -6.66 1.99
C ILE A 68 7.74 -6.88 3.08
N PHE A 69 7.79 -6.07 4.14
CA PHE A 69 6.82 -6.12 5.21
C PHE A 69 6.50 -4.72 5.71
N GLN A 70 5.26 -4.30 5.49
CA GLN A 70 4.72 -3.01 5.88
C GLN A 70 3.81 -3.17 7.10
N CYS A 71 3.99 -2.29 8.08
CA CYS A 71 3.07 -2.11 9.20
C CYS A 71 2.45 -0.72 9.09
N LEU A 72 1.17 -0.68 8.72
CA LEU A 72 0.39 0.55 8.72
C LEU A 72 -0.02 0.90 10.16
N HIS A 73 0.23 2.15 10.58
CA HIS A 73 -0.15 2.66 11.89
C HIS A 73 -1.49 3.41 11.79
N SER A 74 -1.92 4.07 12.87
CA SER A 74 -3.11 4.93 12.85
C SER A 74 -2.99 6.07 11.82
N GLY A 75 -4.10 6.38 11.17
CA GLY A 75 -4.22 7.54 10.30
C GLY A 75 -5.47 8.37 10.55
N LEU A 76 -5.46 9.56 9.96
CA LEU A 76 -6.58 10.51 9.97
C LEU A 76 -7.22 10.55 8.58
N VAL A 77 -8.53 10.70 8.54
CA VAL A 77 -9.34 10.75 7.33
C VAL A 77 -10.29 11.94 7.43
N GLU A 78 -10.37 12.74 6.37
CA GLU A 78 -11.34 13.83 6.24
C GLU A 78 -12.16 13.59 4.97
N VAL A 79 -13.48 13.45 5.11
CA VAL A 79 -14.41 13.20 3.99
C VAL A 79 -15.18 14.48 3.67
N LYS A 80 -15.25 14.84 2.39
CA LYS A 80 -16.07 15.93 1.84
C LYS A 80 -16.82 15.44 0.60
N GLY A 81 -18.04 14.96 0.79
CA GLY A 81 -18.91 14.49 -0.28
C GLY A 81 -18.37 13.23 -0.98
N ASP A 82 -17.91 13.40 -2.22
CA ASP A 82 -17.32 12.35 -3.07
C ASP A 82 -15.78 12.38 -3.09
N ARG A 83 -15.16 13.27 -2.29
CA ARG A 83 -13.71 13.37 -2.10
C ARG A 83 -13.35 13.14 -0.64
N ALA A 84 -12.14 12.65 -0.42
CA ALA A 84 -11.57 12.56 0.91
C ALA A 84 -10.05 12.69 0.87
N TRP A 85 -9.46 13.03 2.01
CA TRP A 85 -8.02 13.10 2.21
C TRP A 85 -7.64 12.26 3.42
N ALA A 86 -6.55 11.53 3.31
CA ALA A 86 -6.07 10.73 4.43
C ALA A 86 -4.57 10.83 4.59
N ARG A 87 -4.11 10.68 5.83
CA ARG A 87 -2.69 10.55 6.15
C ARG A 87 -2.47 9.33 7.01
N TRP A 88 -1.49 8.52 6.63
CA TRP A 88 -1.07 7.34 7.36
C TRP A 88 0.42 7.40 7.65
N TRP A 89 0.80 6.83 8.79
CA TRP A 89 2.20 6.53 9.11
C TRP A 89 2.41 5.03 8.95
N LEU A 90 3.60 4.64 8.50
CA LEU A 90 3.96 3.24 8.41
C LEU A 90 5.44 3.02 8.66
N SER A 91 5.74 1.82 9.14
CA SER A 91 7.10 1.28 9.16
C SER A 91 7.21 0.16 8.12
N GLU A 92 8.34 0.12 7.40
CA GLU A 92 8.62 -0.92 6.41
C GLU A 92 9.99 -1.55 6.64
N TRP A 93 10.01 -2.88 6.67
CA TRP A 93 11.22 -3.69 6.56
C TRP A 93 11.28 -4.24 5.15
N ASN A 94 12.40 -4.01 4.45
CA ASN A 94 12.60 -4.61 3.14
C ASN A 94 14.03 -5.15 2.99
N LYS A 95 14.20 -6.20 2.20
CA LYS A 95 15.50 -6.77 1.84
C LYS A 95 15.47 -7.19 0.36
N PRO A 96 16.33 -6.63 -0.49
CA PRO A 96 16.50 -7.12 -1.86
C PRO A 96 17.09 -8.53 -1.88
N ALA A 97 16.85 -9.31 -2.94
CA ALA A 97 17.35 -10.68 -3.05
C ALA A 97 18.85 -10.82 -3.35
N GLU A 98 19.49 -9.78 -3.89
CA GLU A 98 20.87 -9.87 -4.40
C GLU A 98 21.91 -9.26 -3.45
N GLY A 99 22.12 -9.87 -2.27
CA GLY A 99 23.25 -9.55 -1.38
C GLY A 99 23.29 -8.12 -0.81
N ALA A 100 22.34 -7.27 -1.17
CA ALA A 100 22.21 -5.92 -0.68
C ALA A 100 21.74 -5.92 0.78
N ARG A 101 22.17 -4.91 1.52
CA ARG A 101 21.69 -4.68 2.89
C ARG A 101 20.17 -4.49 2.90
N GLY A 102 19.56 -5.01 3.94
CA GLY A 102 18.18 -4.71 4.24
C GLY A 102 18.00 -3.24 4.60
N ARG A 103 16.75 -2.81 4.66
CA ARG A 103 16.37 -1.48 5.10
C ARG A 103 15.25 -1.54 6.12
N ARG A 104 15.27 -0.57 7.02
CA ARG A 104 14.15 -0.18 7.88
C ARG A 104 13.78 1.24 7.56
N ASN A 105 12.50 1.49 7.37
CA ASN A 105 12.02 2.79 6.91
C ASN A 105 10.82 3.22 7.75
N LEU A 106 10.72 4.52 7.98
CA LEU A 106 9.49 5.18 8.41
C LEU A 106 9.01 6.04 7.25
N PHE A 107 7.74 5.88 6.91
CA PHE A 107 7.11 6.60 5.82
C PHE A 107 5.80 7.27 6.26
N SER A 108 5.35 8.22 5.44
CA SER A 108 3.97 8.70 5.45
C SER A 108 3.32 8.48 4.08
N TYR A 109 2.10 7.95 4.07
CA TYR A 109 1.20 8.08 2.94
C TYR A 109 0.36 9.35 3.10
N GLN A 110 0.28 10.14 2.04
CA GLN A 110 -0.68 11.23 1.89
C GLN A 110 -1.58 10.92 0.70
N ASP A 111 -2.85 10.66 0.98
CA ASP A 111 -3.80 10.13 0.03
C ASP A 111 -4.86 11.18 -0.33
N GLU A 112 -5.14 11.30 -1.62
CA GLU A 112 -6.37 11.86 -2.16
C GLU A 112 -7.25 10.69 -2.61
N VAL A 113 -8.51 10.70 -2.17
CA VAL A 113 -9.43 9.59 -2.36
C VAL A 113 -10.69 10.10 -3.04
N VAL A 114 -11.23 9.31 -3.96
CA VAL A 114 -12.44 9.62 -4.72
C VAL A 114 -13.46 8.49 -4.56
N ARG A 115 -14.73 8.84 -4.46
CA ARG A 115 -15.84 7.89 -4.50
C ARG A 115 -16.20 7.63 -5.96
N LEU A 116 -16.09 6.38 -6.37
CA LEU A 116 -16.54 5.88 -7.67
C LEU A 116 -17.81 5.03 -7.49
N PRO A 117 -18.53 4.66 -8.57
CA PRO A 117 -19.68 3.75 -8.46
C PRO A 117 -19.34 2.42 -7.75
N GLU A 118 -18.11 1.92 -7.92
CA GLU A 118 -17.56 0.74 -7.25
C GLU A 118 -17.00 1.00 -5.84
N GLY A 119 -17.24 2.19 -5.29
CA GLY A 119 -16.81 2.63 -3.97
C GLY A 119 -15.57 3.53 -3.97
N TRP A 120 -15.06 3.83 -2.78
CA TRP A 120 -13.88 4.67 -2.60
C TRP A 120 -12.64 4.03 -3.23
N ARG A 121 -11.78 4.84 -3.84
CA ARG A 121 -10.47 4.44 -4.39
C ARG A 121 -9.43 5.55 -4.26
N PHE A 122 -8.15 5.19 -4.19
CA PHE A 122 -7.07 6.17 -4.24
C PHE A 122 -7.02 6.86 -5.61
N ALA A 123 -7.30 8.16 -5.65
CA ALA A 123 -7.04 9.00 -6.82
C ALA A 123 -5.54 9.33 -6.89
N ARG A 124 -4.92 9.60 -5.73
CA ARG A 124 -3.49 9.80 -5.60
C ARG A 124 -3.00 9.28 -4.26
N ARG A 125 -1.84 8.64 -4.25
CA ARG A 125 -1.09 8.29 -3.05
C ARG A 125 0.32 8.81 -3.19
N ASN A 126 0.74 9.67 -2.27
CA ASN A 126 2.11 10.15 -2.17
C ASN A 126 2.83 9.47 -1.00
N LEU A 127 3.88 8.73 -1.31
CA LEU A 127 4.73 8.09 -0.31
C LEU A 127 5.90 9.02 0.01
N GLN A 128 5.96 9.50 1.25
CA GLN A 128 7.04 10.35 1.74
C GLN A 128 7.94 9.59 2.71
N THR A 129 9.25 9.81 2.56
CA THR A 129 10.26 9.31 3.50
C THR A 129 10.37 10.19 4.73
N VAL A 130 10.34 9.55 5.90
CA VAL A 130 10.61 10.18 7.20
C VAL A 130 11.98 9.76 7.72
N TYR A 131 12.27 8.46 7.65
CA TYR A 131 13.53 7.90 8.13
C TYR A 131 13.89 6.65 7.32
N ARG A 132 15.18 6.41 7.10
CA ARG A 132 15.72 5.22 6.43
C ARG A 132 17.04 4.80 7.07
N GLU A 133 17.17 3.51 7.30
CA GLU A 133 18.37 2.89 7.84
C GLU A 133 18.74 1.67 7.01
N GLN A 134 20.03 1.46 6.77
CA GLN A 134 20.54 0.19 6.25
C GLN A 134 20.79 -0.77 7.40
N VAL A 135 20.32 -2.00 7.26
CA VAL A 135 20.43 -3.03 8.30
C VAL A 135 20.97 -4.31 7.67
N ASP A 136 22.01 -4.87 8.29
CA ASP A 136 22.42 -6.24 8.02
C ASP A 136 21.44 -7.15 8.76
N TYR A 137 20.58 -7.87 8.04
CA TYR A 137 19.69 -8.89 8.62
C TYR A 137 20.47 -10.21 8.72
N PRO A 138 20.95 -10.62 9.91
CA PRO A 138 21.85 -11.77 10.05
C PRO A 138 21.12 -13.12 9.96
N ALA A 139 19.80 -13.12 10.16
CA ALA A 139 18.96 -14.31 10.08
C ALA A 139 18.40 -14.47 8.66
N LYS A 140 18.30 -15.72 8.19
CA LYS A 140 17.44 -16.05 7.04
C LYS A 140 16.00 -15.75 7.44
N PHE A 141 15.24 -15.10 6.55
CA PHE A 141 13.80 -15.06 6.73
C PHE A 141 13.26 -16.48 6.60
N PRO A 142 12.31 -16.90 7.46
CA PRO A 142 11.62 -18.17 7.24
C PRO A 142 11.01 -18.20 5.82
N GLU A 143 10.83 -19.40 5.28
CA GLU A 143 10.16 -19.64 4.00
C GLU A 143 8.89 -18.78 3.88
N PRO A 144 8.50 -18.36 2.66
CA PRO A 144 7.43 -17.40 2.46
C PRO A 144 6.20 -17.80 3.26
N PHE A 145 5.73 -16.86 4.10
CA PHE A 145 4.58 -17.07 4.95
C PHE A 145 3.38 -17.45 4.07
N ALA A 146 2.91 -18.68 4.20
CA ALA A 146 1.69 -19.12 3.54
C ALA A 146 0.51 -18.45 4.26
N PHE A 147 -0.17 -17.54 3.57
CA PHE A 147 -1.35 -16.90 4.12
C PHE A 147 -2.55 -17.84 3.97
N ASP A 148 -3.18 -18.18 5.08
CA ASP A 148 -4.51 -18.79 5.03
C ASP A 148 -5.47 -17.80 4.37
N HIS A 149 -6.28 -18.28 3.42
CA HIS A 149 -7.33 -17.49 2.77
C HIS A 149 -8.53 -17.32 3.70
N LEU A 150 -8.31 -16.65 4.84
CA LEU A 150 -9.32 -16.46 5.90
C LEU A 150 -10.52 -15.61 5.46
N PHE A 151 -10.35 -14.84 4.39
CA PHE A 151 -11.38 -13.99 3.80
C PHE A 151 -11.12 -13.79 2.31
N GLU A 152 -12.18 -13.40 1.59
CA GLU A 152 -12.09 -13.05 0.18
C GLU A 152 -11.16 -11.85 -0.06
N PRO A 153 -10.38 -11.85 -1.15
CA PRO A 153 -9.59 -10.70 -1.54
C PRO A 153 -10.46 -9.45 -1.66
N TRP A 154 -9.99 -8.35 -1.07
CA TRP A 154 -10.65 -7.04 -1.19
C TRP A 154 -9.68 -5.98 -1.73
N PRO A 155 -10.09 -5.08 -2.64
CA PRO A 155 -11.43 -4.93 -3.20
C PRO A 155 -11.90 -6.17 -3.98
N PRO A 156 -13.22 -6.45 -4.01
CA PRO A 156 -13.76 -7.55 -4.81
C PRO A 156 -13.50 -7.30 -6.29
N ARG A 157 -13.45 -8.37 -7.07
CA ARG A 157 -13.31 -8.31 -8.52
C ARG A 157 -14.53 -7.66 -9.18
#